data_AF-A0A0J1GRW9-F1
#
_entry.id   AF-A0A0J1GRW9-F1
#
_cell.length_a   1.000
_cell.length_b   1.000
_cell.length_c   1.000
_cell.angle_alpha   90.00
_cell.angle_beta   90.00
_cell.angle_gamma   90.00
#
_symmetry.space_group_name_H-M   'P 1'
#
loop_
_entity.id
_entity.type
_entity.pdbx_description
1 polymer ?
#
loop_
_entity_poly.entity_id
_entity_poly.type
_entity_poly.pdbx_seq_one_letter_code
_entity_poly.pdbx_strand_id
1 'polypeptide(L)'
;MKRYSYITMMMFASACTSQANTDSLAEQKIKFIEDECYVVTESPLAGPFNAFMVERQEELKTLRDELSQENYAQLDFALQHFSTHWDKLQTERNLACEVHATCQFIWLKSPELQSNTDFCDGADFEYSVTRAKIITFFNDIERIELQRAR
;
A
#
# COMPACT_ATOMS: atom_id res chain seq x y z
N MET A 1 54.63 -60.73 2.26
CA MET A 1 54.68 -59.74 1.16
C MET A 1 53.37 -58.96 1.14
N LYS A 2 53.48 -57.66 0.85
CA LYS A 2 52.44 -56.61 0.84
C LYS A 2 51.19 -57.00 0.01
N ARG A 3 50.01 -56.53 0.45
CA ARG A 3 49.19 -55.53 -0.26
C ARG A 3 47.99 -55.10 0.59
N TYR A 4 48.02 -53.81 0.95
CA TYR A 4 46.88 -53.05 1.47
C TYR A 4 45.87 -52.83 0.34
N SER A 5 44.57 -52.89 0.65
CA SER A 5 43.55 -52.24 -0.17
C SER A 5 42.45 -51.74 0.74
N TYR A 6 42.57 -50.47 1.14
CA TYR A 6 41.50 -49.72 1.78
C TYR A 6 40.52 -49.28 0.69
N ILE A 7 39.33 -49.88 0.67
CA ILE A 7 38.21 -49.37 -0.11
C ILE A 7 37.51 -48.33 0.76
N THR A 8 37.81 -47.07 0.50
CA THR A 8 36.99 -45.93 0.93
C THR A 8 36.52 -45.25 -0.33
N MET A 9 35.25 -45.39 -0.68
CA MET A 9 34.61 -44.46 -1.61
C MET A 9 33.15 -44.24 -1.22
N MET A 10 32.96 -43.06 -0.64
CA MET A 10 31.76 -42.30 -0.37
C MET A 10 30.53 -42.73 -1.18
N MET A 11 29.48 -43.17 -0.49
CA MET A 11 28.13 -43.03 -1.01
C MET A 11 27.80 -41.53 -1.03
N PHE A 12 27.64 -40.99 -2.23
CA PHE A 12 27.15 -39.65 -2.45
C PHE A 12 25.73 -39.54 -1.90
N ALA A 13 25.53 -38.70 -0.89
CA ALA A 13 24.22 -38.20 -0.52
C ALA A 13 23.75 -37.23 -1.62
N SER A 14 23.23 -37.77 -2.73
CA SER A 14 22.50 -36.98 -3.73
C SER A 14 21.03 -36.98 -3.40
N ALA A 15 20.66 -36.27 -2.34
CA ALA A 15 19.29 -35.85 -2.10
C ALA A 15 19.34 -34.49 -1.41
N CYS A 16 19.09 -33.43 -2.19
CA CYS A 16 18.57 -32.10 -1.83
C CYS A 16 19.23 -31.00 -2.70
N THR A 17 18.81 -30.85 -3.95
CA THR A 17 19.03 -29.60 -4.70
C THR A 17 17.82 -29.30 -5.59
N SER A 18 16.67 -29.00 -4.98
CA SER A 18 15.51 -28.43 -5.70
C SER A 18 14.86 -27.23 -4.99
N GLN A 19 15.40 -26.78 -3.85
CA GLN A 19 14.80 -25.69 -3.06
C GLN A 19 15.44 -24.31 -3.26
N ALA A 20 16.51 -24.18 -4.06
CA ALA A 20 17.21 -22.89 -4.20
C ALA A 20 16.50 -21.85 -5.10
N ASN A 21 15.51 -22.24 -5.91
CA ASN A 21 14.89 -21.32 -6.88
C ASN A 21 13.57 -20.68 -6.43
N THR A 22 12.83 -21.29 -5.49
CA THR A 22 11.52 -20.79 -5.05
C THR A 22 11.64 -19.54 -4.17
N ASP A 23 12.68 -19.47 -3.35
CA ASP A 23 12.93 -18.33 -2.47
C ASP A 23 13.20 -17.06 -3.29
N SER A 24 13.92 -17.19 -4.42
CA SER A 24 14.24 -16.06 -5.30
C SER A 24 13.03 -15.43 -6.00
N LEU A 25 11.98 -16.21 -6.31
CA LEU A 25 10.80 -15.70 -7.01
C LEU A 25 9.83 -15.03 -6.04
N ALA A 26 9.67 -15.61 -4.85
CA ALA A 26 8.88 -15.01 -3.79
C ALA A 26 9.46 -13.64 -3.36
N GLU A 27 10.79 -13.57 -3.19
CA GLU A 27 11.49 -12.31 -2.90
C GLU A 27 11.33 -11.27 -4.01
N GLN A 28 11.47 -11.68 -5.28
CA GLN A 28 11.22 -10.79 -6.42
C GLN A 28 9.80 -10.22 -6.42
N LYS A 29 8.81 -11.04 -6.08
CA LYS A 29 7.40 -10.59 -6.00
C LYS A 29 7.21 -9.58 -4.88
N ILE A 30 7.72 -9.87 -3.68
CA ILE A 30 7.61 -8.95 -2.53
C ILE A 30 8.25 -7.61 -2.87
N LYS A 31 9.46 -7.64 -3.43
CA LYS A 31 10.15 -6.42 -3.83
C LYS A 31 9.39 -5.64 -4.90
N PHE A 32 8.82 -6.33 -5.89
CA PHE A 32 8.00 -5.68 -6.92
C PHE A 32 6.78 -4.98 -6.31
N ILE A 33 6.09 -5.63 -5.36
CA ILE A 33 4.96 -5.03 -4.64
C ILE A 33 5.43 -3.81 -3.82
N GLU A 34 6.56 -3.92 -3.12
CA GLU A 34 7.12 -2.81 -2.34
C GLU A 34 7.43 -1.59 -3.22
N ASP A 35 8.11 -1.82 -4.34
CA ASP A 35 8.51 -0.78 -5.28
C ASP A 35 7.28 -0.09 -5.90
N GLU A 36 6.24 -0.84 -6.28
CA GLU A 36 5.02 -0.29 -6.89
C GLU A 36 4.11 0.40 -5.87
N CYS A 37 3.93 -0.18 -4.68
CA CYS A 37 2.86 0.21 -3.77
C CYS A 37 3.28 1.05 -2.57
N TYR A 38 4.58 1.14 -2.28
CA TYR A 38 5.08 1.79 -1.06
C TYR A 38 6.24 2.75 -1.31
N VAL A 39 7.15 2.48 -2.26
CA VAL A 39 8.32 3.32 -2.52
C VAL A 39 7.97 4.63 -3.24
N VAL A 40 6.85 4.68 -3.98
CA VAL A 40 6.41 5.86 -4.74
C VAL A 40 5.23 6.59 -4.08
N THR A 41 4.74 6.11 -2.93
CA THR A 41 3.37 6.38 -2.46
C THR A 41 3.27 6.90 -1.03
N GLU A 42 4.05 7.92 -0.66
CA GLU A 42 3.28 9.01 -0.07
C GLU A 42 2.34 9.45 -1.19
N SER A 43 1.04 9.15 -1.03
CA SER A 43 0.03 9.73 -1.92
C SER A 43 0.43 11.19 -2.09
N PRO A 44 0.49 11.75 -3.31
CA PRO A 44 0.82 13.17 -3.46
C PRO A 44 -0.14 14.07 -2.63
N LEU A 45 -1.26 13.51 -2.19
CA LEU A 45 -2.25 14.12 -1.31
C LEU A 45 -2.05 13.85 0.20
N ALA A 46 -1.21 12.90 0.62
CA ALA A 46 -0.97 12.59 2.04
C ALA A 46 -0.27 13.73 2.77
N GLY A 47 0.78 14.31 2.17
CA GLY A 47 1.44 15.50 2.70
C GLY A 47 0.45 16.68 2.86
N PRO A 48 -0.24 17.10 1.78
CA PRO A 48 -1.27 18.13 1.84
C PRO A 48 -2.38 17.86 2.87
N PHE A 49 -2.93 16.64 2.91
CA PHE A 49 -3.97 16.27 3.87
C PHE A 49 -3.46 16.36 5.32
N ASN A 50 -2.27 15.85 5.60
CA ASN A 50 -1.70 15.91 6.95
C ASN A 50 -1.47 17.36 7.40
N ALA A 51 -0.92 18.19 6.51
CA ALA A 51 -0.72 19.62 6.79
C ALA A 51 -2.06 20.31 7.10
N PHE A 52 -3.08 20.08 6.26
CA PHE A 52 -4.43 20.58 6.46
C PHE A 52 -5.00 20.18 7.84
N MET A 53 -4.92 18.91 8.20
CA MET A 53 -5.48 18.41 9.46
C MET A 53 -4.77 19.03 10.68
N VAL A 54 -3.45 19.21 10.60
CA VAL A 54 -2.66 19.89 11.64
C VAL A 54 -3.12 21.35 11.80
N GLU A 55 -3.21 22.09 10.69
CA GLU A 55 -3.64 23.49 10.71
C GLU A 55 -5.04 23.65 11.32
N ARG A 56 -5.99 22.81 10.93
CA ARG A 56 -7.37 22.87 11.46
C ARG A 56 -7.45 22.50 12.94
N GLN A 57 -6.63 21.55 13.41
CA GLN A 57 -6.56 21.24 14.84
C GLN A 57 -5.93 22.38 15.65
N GLU A 58 -4.93 23.07 15.10
CA GLU A 58 -4.34 24.26 15.73
C GLU A 58 -5.34 25.41 15.80
N GLU A 59 -6.05 25.69 14.70
CA GLU A 59 -7.12 26.69 14.66
C GLU A 59 -8.19 26.39 15.70
N LEU A 60 -8.67 25.15 15.79
CA LEU A 60 -9.66 24.75 16.78
C LEU A 60 -9.18 25.00 18.22
N LYS A 61 -7.92 24.70 18.53
CA LYS A 61 -7.32 24.98 19.85
C LYS A 61 -7.33 26.46 20.18
N THR A 62 -7.06 27.34 19.22
CA THR A 62 -7.10 28.80 19.45
C THR A 62 -8.50 29.32 19.75
N LEU A 63 -9.53 28.68 19.20
CA LEU A 63 -10.94 29.04 19.41
C LEU A 63 -11.54 28.45 20.69
N ARG A 64 -10.74 27.79 21.54
CA ARG A 64 -11.24 27.03 22.69
C ARG A 64 -12.09 27.87 23.63
N ASP A 65 -11.68 29.10 23.91
CA ASP A 65 -12.37 29.99 24.86
C ASP A 65 -13.55 30.74 24.22
N GLU A 66 -13.67 30.71 22.88
CA GLU A 66 -14.72 31.37 22.11
C GLU A 66 -15.91 30.45 21.84
N LEU A 67 -15.70 29.13 21.91
CA LEU A 67 -16.70 28.12 21.61
C LEU A 67 -17.34 27.55 22.87
N SER A 68 -18.62 27.18 22.77
CA SER A 68 -19.23 26.31 23.78
C SER A 68 -18.49 24.98 23.83
N GLN A 69 -18.52 24.31 24.99
CA GLN A 69 -17.92 22.99 25.14
C GLN A 69 -18.46 21.98 24.12
N GLU A 70 -19.77 22.05 23.84
CA GLU A 70 -20.44 21.20 22.86
C GLU A 70 -19.94 21.46 21.43
N ASN A 71 -19.88 22.73 21.00
CA ASN A 71 -19.44 23.08 19.64
C ASN A 71 -17.97 22.68 19.43
N TYR A 72 -17.11 22.93 20.41
CA TYR A 72 -15.71 22.50 20.33
C TYR A 72 -15.62 20.97 20.20
N ALA A 73 -16.36 20.23 21.02
CA ALA A 73 -16.32 18.76 20.99
C ALA A 73 -16.82 18.20 19.64
N GLN A 74 -17.85 18.81 19.05
CA GLN A 74 -18.35 18.41 17.72
C GLN A 74 -17.31 18.67 16.62
N LEU A 75 -16.62 19.81 16.66
CA LEU A 75 -15.57 20.13 15.68
C LEU A 75 -14.34 19.21 15.84
N ASP A 76 -13.90 18.98 17.08
CA ASP A 76 -12.79 18.06 17.37
C ASP A 76 -13.12 16.63 16.90
N PHE A 77 -14.34 16.16 17.17
CA PHE A 77 -14.83 14.88 16.69
C PHE A 77 -14.85 14.80 15.16
N ALA A 78 -15.31 15.85 14.48
CA ALA A 78 -15.33 15.89 13.01
C ALA A 78 -13.91 15.80 12.42
N LEU A 79 -12.95 16.55 12.98
CA LEU A 79 -11.55 16.48 12.54
C LEU A 79 -10.97 15.08 12.76
N GLN A 80 -11.19 14.47 13.91
CA GLN A 80 -10.75 13.09 14.19
C GLN A 80 -11.39 12.08 13.22
N HIS A 81 -12.67 12.28 12.90
CA HIS A 81 -13.37 11.43 11.94
C HIS A 81 -12.77 11.56 10.53
N PHE A 82 -12.36 12.76 10.10
CA PHE A 82 -11.67 12.93 8.81
C PHE A 82 -10.34 12.20 8.75
N SER A 83 -9.49 12.33 9.78
CA SER A 83 -8.21 11.59 9.84
C SER A 83 -8.44 10.07 9.83
N THR A 84 -9.40 9.59 10.62
CA THR A 84 -9.74 8.15 10.67
C THR A 84 -10.21 7.63 9.31
N HIS A 85 -11.03 8.41 8.61
CA HIS A 85 -11.50 8.04 7.29
C HIS A 85 -10.39 8.05 6.25
N TRP A 86 -9.49 9.03 6.30
CA TRP A 86 -8.30 9.09 5.45
C TRP A 86 -7.43 7.82 5.59
N ASP A 87 -7.12 7.42 6.81
CA ASP A 87 -6.31 6.23 7.09
C ASP A 87 -6.97 4.95 6.54
N LYS A 88 -8.30 4.86 6.67
CA LYS A 88 -9.07 3.77 6.07
C LYS A 88 -8.92 3.75 4.55
N LEU A 89 -9.08 4.90 3.89
CA LEU A 89 -8.94 4.99 2.43
C LEU A 89 -7.52 4.65 1.96
N GLN A 90 -6.50 5.09 2.69
CA GLN A 90 -5.10 4.77 2.41
C GLN A 90 -4.84 3.25 2.54
N THR A 91 -5.42 2.62 3.56
CA THR A 91 -5.35 1.16 3.75
C THR A 91 -6.05 0.42 2.61
N GLU A 92 -7.26 0.84 2.23
CA GLU A 92 -7.99 0.26 1.09
C GLU A 92 -7.19 0.37 -0.20
N ARG A 93 -6.58 1.53 -0.47
CA ARG A 93 -5.73 1.76 -1.63
C ARG A 93 -4.48 0.87 -1.62
N ASN A 94 -3.80 0.77 -0.48
CA ASN A 94 -2.60 -0.07 -0.36
C ASN A 94 -2.91 -1.53 -0.68
N LEU A 95 -3.97 -2.06 -0.07
CA LEU A 95 -4.40 -3.43 -0.33
C LEU A 95 -4.75 -3.65 -1.81
N ALA A 96 -5.50 -2.72 -2.43
CA ALA A 96 -5.82 -2.81 -3.85
C ALA A 96 -4.57 -2.72 -4.73
N CYS A 97 -3.59 -1.90 -4.36
CA CYS A 97 -2.30 -1.83 -5.03
C CYS A 97 -1.55 -3.16 -4.96
N GLU A 98 -1.47 -3.78 -3.79
CA GLU A 98 -0.76 -5.06 -3.64
C GLU A 98 -1.37 -6.15 -4.53
N VAL A 99 -2.71 -6.17 -4.63
CA VAL A 99 -3.43 -7.09 -5.52
C VAL A 99 -3.11 -6.80 -6.98
N HIS A 100 -3.16 -5.53 -7.39
CA HIS A 100 -2.76 -5.08 -8.73
C HIS A 100 -1.32 -5.47 -9.06
N ALA A 101 -0.35 -5.07 -8.23
CA ALA A 101 1.07 -5.36 -8.42
C ALA A 101 1.36 -6.87 -8.44
N THR A 102 0.67 -7.65 -7.60
CA THR A 102 0.76 -9.12 -7.64
C THR A 102 0.28 -9.68 -8.98
N CYS A 103 -0.84 -9.18 -9.50
CA CYS A 103 -1.35 -9.61 -10.80
C CYS A 103 -0.38 -9.26 -11.93
N GLN A 104 0.11 -8.02 -11.95
CA GLN A 104 1.07 -7.54 -12.93
C GLN A 104 2.36 -8.36 -12.89
N PHE A 105 2.87 -8.69 -11.70
CA PHE A 105 4.04 -9.54 -11.54
C PHE A 105 3.82 -10.94 -12.13
N ILE A 106 2.67 -11.57 -11.86
CA ILE A 106 2.32 -12.88 -12.41
C ILE A 106 2.27 -12.81 -13.94
N TRP A 107 1.57 -11.80 -14.49
CA TRP A 107 1.45 -11.58 -15.93
C TRP A 107 2.83 -11.42 -16.60
N LEU A 108 3.73 -10.63 -16.01
CA LEU A 108 5.09 -10.42 -16.50
C LEU A 108 5.94 -11.70 -16.48
N LYS A 109 5.76 -12.56 -15.49
CA LYS A 109 6.56 -13.79 -15.31
C LYS A 109 6.00 -15.01 -16.04
N SER A 110 4.78 -14.93 -16.56
CA SER A 110 4.10 -16.01 -17.28
C SER A 110 3.91 -15.68 -18.76
N PRO A 111 4.78 -16.16 -19.66
CA PRO A 111 4.66 -15.93 -21.11
C PRO A 111 3.29 -16.31 -21.69
N GLU A 112 2.66 -17.35 -21.14
CA GLU A 112 1.33 -17.83 -21.53
C GLU A 112 0.20 -16.85 -21.20
N LEU A 113 0.41 -15.95 -20.24
CA LEU A 113 -0.57 -14.93 -19.86
C LEU A 113 -0.38 -13.64 -20.65
N GLN A 114 0.79 -13.42 -21.27
CA GLN A 114 1.09 -12.18 -21.99
C GLN A 114 0.21 -11.96 -23.24
N SER A 115 -0.37 -13.02 -23.79
CA SER A 115 -1.38 -12.91 -24.86
C SER A 115 -2.75 -12.46 -24.38
N ASN A 116 -3.01 -12.51 -23.07
CA ASN A 116 -4.23 -12.03 -22.45
C ASN A 116 -3.97 -10.66 -21.82
N THR A 117 -4.30 -9.59 -22.54
CA THR A 117 -4.15 -8.21 -22.08
C THR A 117 -5.05 -7.88 -20.90
N ASP A 118 -6.16 -8.61 -20.76
CA ASP A 118 -7.24 -8.29 -19.83
C ASP A 118 -7.09 -9.08 -18.50
N PHE A 119 -5.98 -9.80 -18.34
CA PHE A 119 -5.73 -10.68 -17.20
C PHE A 119 -5.80 -9.94 -15.85
N CYS A 120 -5.40 -8.66 -15.82
CA CYS A 120 -5.38 -7.84 -14.60
C CYS A 120 -6.50 -6.78 -14.53
N ASP A 121 -7.42 -6.71 -15.50
CA ASP A 121 -8.43 -5.64 -15.59
C ASP A 121 -9.22 -5.44 -14.30
N GLY A 122 -9.61 -6.54 -13.63
CA GLY A 122 -10.32 -6.45 -12.35
C GLY A 122 -9.50 -5.81 -11.24
N ALA A 123 -8.21 -6.17 -11.14
CA ALA A 123 -7.31 -5.60 -10.13
C ALA A 123 -6.97 -4.14 -10.45
N ASP A 124 -6.77 -3.82 -11.73
CA ASP A 124 -6.53 -2.47 -12.24
C ASP A 124 -7.74 -1.55 -11.97
N PHE A 125 -8.95 -2.07 -12.16
CA PHE A 125 -10.19 -1.37 -11.87
C PHE A 125 -10.33 -1.05 -10.38
N GLU A 126 -10.18 -2.05 -9.49
CA GLU A 126 -10.29 -1.84 -8.04
C GLU A 126 -9.22 -0.86 -7.51
N TYR A 127 -8.00 -0.96 -8.01
CA TYR A 127 -6.95 0.00 -7.66
C TYR A 127 -7.29 1.42 -8.14
N SER A 128 -7.83 1.56 -9.34
CA SER A 128 -8.29 2.86 -9.86
C SER A 128 -9.43 3.45 -9.03
N VAL A 129 -10.40 2.64 -8.63
CA VAL A 129 -11.53 3.05 -7.78
C VAL A 129 -11.04 3.53 -6.41
N THR A 130 -10.16 2.78 -5.75
CA THR A 130 -9.64 3.17 -4.43
C THR A 130 -8.83 4.47 -4.48
N ARG A 131 -8.05 4.69 -5.55
CA ARG A 131 -7.38 5.97 -5.79
C ARG A 131 -8.37 7.12 -5.98
N ALA A 132 -9.43 6.91 -6.76
CA ALA A 132 -10.46 7.92 -6.98
C ALA A 132 -11.19 8.30 -5.68
N LYS A 133 -11.44 7.34 -4.77
CA LYS A 133 -12.03 7.62 -3.45
C LYS A 133 -11.17 8.60 -2.63
N ILE A 134 -9.86 8.37 -2.56
CA ILE A 134 -8.92 9.25 -1.84
C ILE A 134 -8.97 10.68 -2.40
N ILE A 135 -8.90 10.82 -3.72
CA ILE A 135 -8.95 12.12 -4.40
C ILE A 135 -10.28 12.82 -4.12
N THR A 136 -11.39 12.08 -4.21
CA THR A 136 -12.73 12.62 -4.00
C THR A 136 -12.89 13.12 -2.56
N PHE A 137 -12.46 12.32 -1.59
CA PHE A 137 -12.51 12.68 -0.18
C PHE A 137 -11.67 13.92 0.14
N PHE A 138 -10.45 14.00 -0.39
CA PHE A 138 -9.61 15.19 -0.24
C PHE A 138 -10.26 16.44 -0.83
N ASN A 139 -10.78 16.35 -2.06
CA ASN A 139 -11.46 17.47 -2.72
C ASN A 139 -12.73 17.90 -1.97
N ASP A 140 -13.48 16.96 -1.40
CA ASP A 140 -14.66 17.28 -0.60
C ASP A 140 -14.29 18.05 0.68
N ILE A 141 -13.16 17.72 1.31
CA ILE A 141 -12.61 18.45 2.45
C ILE A 141 -12.15 19.85 2.05
N GLU A 142 -11.36 19.99 0.98
CA GLU A 142 -10.94 21.31 0.48
C GLU A 142 -12.14 22.20 0.10
N ARG A 143 -13.21 21.61 -0.45
CA ARG A 143 -14.43 22.35 -0.80
C ARG A 143 -15.13 22.93 0.42
N ILE A 144 -15.09 22.26 1.57
CA ILE A 144 -15.63 22.79 2.82
C ILE A 144 -14.91 24.10 3.21
N GLU A 145 -13.61 24.23 2.91
CA GLU A 145 -12.87 25.45 3.19
C GLU A 145 -13.19 26.60 2.23
N LEU A 146 -13.28 26.30 0.93
CA LEU A 146 -13.56 27.31 -0.09
C LEU A 146 -14.92 27.98 0.12
N GLN A 147 -15.88 27.28 0.72
CA GLN A 147 -17.18 27.84 1.09
C GLN A 147 -17.11 28.84 2.26
N ARG A 148 -16.05 28.81 3.06
CA ARG A 148 -15.84 29.72 4.21
C ARG A 148 -15.16 31.05 3.79
N ALA A 149 -14.49 31.06 2.63
CA ALA A 149 -13.78 32.22 2.08
C ALA A 149 -14.66 33.18 1.23
N ARG A 150 -15.98 32.99 1.23
CA ARG A 150 -16.98 33.87 0.57
C ARG A 150 -17.99 34.36 1.59
#